data_AF-A0A9W7GAD0-F1
#
_entry.id   AF-A0A9W7GAD0-F1
#
_cell.length_a   1.000
_cell.length_b   1.000
_cell.length_c   1.000
_cell.angle_alpha   90.00
_cell.angle_beta   90.00
_cell.angle_gamma   90.00
#
_symmetry.space_group_name_H-M   'P 1'
#
loop_
_entity.id
_entity.type
_entity.pdbx_description
1 polymer ?
#
loop_
_entity_poly.entity_id
_entity_poly.type
_entity_poly.pdbx_seq_one_letter_code
_entity_poly.pdbx_strand_id
1 'polypeptide(L)'
;MNPREQQQMNETLNTLQQRGQIFTEQMFHAKEENWKLEDLCRDKEKEVKKRREEVKQKAIDLLNLHILTPNPAYQRADGLNPTKLADINQRKLVSNLEARLNKALIRNATTINENNAIKAKIDKLRQKRMNDNFNRASLEKKLRKLQADLDVVMETAAAAAEQRETYQEKKNQLLSDNIDEAAEFNEVYAQLGKYIDMQNELLEKSIEKAAKAVKFDTTLGDDVDTRGMLSVTEEKKKQQEIILFTETIAEQDKTYRQTEQKIEQYKRDFADLFAVAGSTDMDEIATTFCTNEDESFRLFTHIQTVNQETDLVQQQFDKLCADIKEYEDEGRSKESMRVQEKMELEQSVLDAQEENRQLMIQAEDEQKTVMNIAKRVSGLFYKINCESLLEGRSNQGKGLAFLNGQSVDENNILQFMGIIEERATQIVRDYIKCLDQLGALGKIRRKSISQTQSLAGSLDANITGKPQALEIFDSDEEDDDGDKVFSREAIMKSVKNTYEVKGLSPLKRK
;
A
#
# COMPACT_ATOMS: atom_id res chain seq x y z
N MET A 1 2.72 -117.70 -79.45
CA MET A 1 2.29 -116.92 -78.26
C MET A 1 1.75 -117.88 -77.24
N ASN A 2 2.04 -117.65 -75.97
CA ASN A 2 1.62 -118.50 -74.87
C ASN A 2 0.19 -118.09 -74.45
N PRO A 3 -0.76 -119.02 -74.24
CA PRO A 3 -2.14 -118.63 -73.88
C PRO A 3 -2.23 -117.79 -72.59
N ARG A 4 -1.28 -117.97 -71.66
CA ARG A 4 -1.14 -117.11 -70.46
C ARG A 4 -0.81 -115.65 -70.79
N GLU A 5 0.03 -115.40 -71.81
CA GLU A 5 0.39 -114.04 -72.24
C GLU A 5 -0.82 -113.31 -72.84
N GLN A 6 -1.67 -114.02 -73.59
CA GLN A 6 -2.92 -113.46 -74.12
C GLN A 6 -3.97 -113.22 -73.02
N GLN A 7 -4.08 -114.09 -72.01
CA GLN A 7 -4.94 -113.84 -70.85
C GLN A 7 -4.47 -112.59 -70.08
N GLN A 8 -3.19 -112.50 -69.74
CA GLN A 8 -2.63 -111.33 -69.06
C GLN A 8 -2.77 -110.04 -69.89
N MET A 9 -2.58 -110.11 -71.21
CA MET A 9 -2.81 -108.96 -72.09
C MET A 9 -4.28 -108.51 -72.04
N ASN A 10 -5.24 -109.43 -72.14
CA ASN A 10 -6.67 -109.12 -72.05
C ASN A 10 -7.07 -108.60 -70.65
N GLU A 11 -6.47 -109.10 -69.58
CA GLU A 11 -6.66 -108.58 -68.21
C GLU A 11 -6.11 -107.16 -68.05
N THR A 12 -4.92 -106.86 -68.60
CA THR A 12 -4.40 -105.48 -68.63
C THR A 12 -5.22 -104.55 -69.52
N LEU A 13 -5.78 -105.05 -70.63
CA LEU A 13 -6.66 -104.27 -71.50
C LEU A 13 -8.01 -103.97 -70.82
N ASN A 14 -8.62 -104.96 -70.17
CA ASN A 14 -9.88 -104.82 -69.44
C ASN A 14 -9.73 -103.88 -68.24
N THR A 15 -8.66 -104.01 -67.46
CA THR A 15 -8.40 -103.10 -66.33
C THR A 15 -8.09 -101.66 -66.79
N LEU A 16 -7.42 -101.50 -67.94
CA LEU A 16 -7.22 -100.18 -68.56
C LEU A 16 -8.53 -99.58 -69.09
N GLN A 17 -9.41 -100.38 -69.70
CA GLN A 17 -10.74 -99.95 -70.13
C GLN A 17 -11.63 -99.56 -68.95
N GLN A 18 -11.69 -100.36 -67.88
CA GLN A 18 -12.41 -100.03 -66.64
C GLN A 18 -11.88 -98.73 -66.03
N ARG A 19 -10.55 -98.55 -65.98
CA ARG A 19 -9.93 -97.31 -65.49
C ARG A 19 -10.25 -96.10 -66.38
N GLY A 20 -10.36 -96.30 -67.70
CA GLY A 20 -10.81 -95.28 -68.65
C GLY A 20 -12.28 -94.91 -68.50
N GLN A 21 -13.15 -95.88 -68.22
CA GLN A 21 -14.57 -95.66 -67.91
C GLN A 21 -14.72 -94.85 -66.61
N ILE A 22 -14.09 -95.30 -65.52
CA ILE A 22 -14.09 -94.61 -64.22
C ILE A 22 -13.54 -93.18 -64.35
N PHE A 23 -12.47 -92.97 -65.12
CA PHE A 23 -11.95 -91.62 -65.39
C PHE A 23 -12.94 -90.76 -66.19
N THR A 24 -13.68 -91.35 -67.13
CA THR A 24 -14.71 -90.64 -67.92
C THR A 24 -15.90 -90.24 -67.04
N GLU A 25 -16.34 -91.11 -66.13
CA GLU A 25 -17.38 -90.82 -65.13
C GLU A 25 -16.94 -89.73 -64.16
N GLN A 26 -15.71 -89.81 -63.63
CA GLN A 26 -15.12 -88.76 -62.79
C GLN A 26 -15.01 -87.41 -63.52
N MET A 27 -14.60 -87.41 -64.79
CA MET A 27 -14.56 -86.21 -65.63
C MET A 27 -15.96 -85.66 -65.96
N PHE A 28 -16.99 -86.51 -65.99
CA PHE A 28 -18.38 -86.07 -66.16
C PHE A 28 -18.91 -85.41 -64.88
N HIS A 29 -18.77 -86.06 -63.72
CA HIS A 29 -19.17 -85.48 -62.44
C HIS A 29 -18.41 -84.19 -62.12
N ALA A 30 -17.10 -84.12 -62.37
CA ALA A 30 -16.33 -82.90 -62.18
C ALA A 30 -16.81 -81.74 -63.08
N LYS A 31 -17.32 -82.02 -64.29
CA LYS A 31 -17.96 -80.99 -65.14
C LYS A 31 -19.32 -80.57 -64.59
N GLU A 32 -20.12 -81.53 -64.12
CA GLU A 32 -21.43 -81.29 -63.50
C GLU A 32 -21.31 -80.41 -62.24
N GLU A 33 -20.28 -80.66 -61.40
CA GLU A 33 -19.95 -79.84 -60.24
C GLU A 33 -19.48 -78.44 -60.62
N ASN A 34 -18.61 -78.31 -61.64
CA ASN A 34 -18.20 -76.98 -62.13
C ASN A 34 -19.39 -76.17 -62.66
N TRP A 35 -20.34 -76.78 -63.37
CA TRP A 35 -21.57 -76.09 -63.82
C TRP A 35 -22.43 -75.62 -62.63
N LYS A 36 -22.61 -76.46 -61.60
CA LYS A 36 -23.31 -76.07 -60.37
C LYS A 36 -22.62 -74.92 -59.63
N LEU A 37 -21.28 -74.90 -59.62
CA LEU A 37 -20.49 -73.81 -59.02
C LEU A 37 -20.57 -72.51 -59.84
N GLU A 38 -20.56 -72.60 -61.18
CA GLU A 38 -20.73 -71.43 -62.05
C GLU A 38 -22.09 -70.75 -61.83
N ASP A 39 -23.19 -71.50 -61.82
CA ASP A 39 -24.52 -70.92 -61.59
C ASP A 39 -24.69 -70.38 -60.16
N LEU A 40 -24.11 -71.03 -59.14
CA LEU A 40 -24.06 -70.50 -57.78
C LEU A 40 -23.31 -69.16 -57.72
N CYS A 41 -22.18 -69.03 -58.42
CA CYS A 41 -21.44 -67.78 -58.55
C CYS A 41 -22.25 -66.69 -59.26
N ARG A 42 -22.94 -67.02 -60.36
CA ARG A 42 -23.82 -66.08 -61.10
C ARG A 42 -24.97 -65.59 -60.22
N ASP A 43 -25.58 -66.45 -59.41
CA ASP A 43 -26.64 -66.05 -58.48
C ASP A 43 -26.12 -65.22 -57.31
N LYS A 44 -24.92 -65.50 -56.79
CA LYS A 44 -24.27 -64.63 -55.80
C LYS A 44 -23.90 -63.27 -56.38
N GLU A 45 -23.49 -63.18 -57.65
CA GLU A 45 -23.34 -61.89 -58.33
C GLU A 45 -24.66 -61.12 -58.45
N LYS A 46 -25.77 -61.78 -58.81
CA LYS A 46 -27.10 -61.15 -58.86
C LYS A 46 -27.49 -60.62 -57.47
N GLU A 47 -27.26 -61.40 -56.41
CA GLU A 47 -27.53 -60.99 -55.03
C GLU A 47 -26.68 -59.78 -54.61
N VAL A 48 -25.37 -59.77 -54.92
CA VAL A 48 -24.48 -58.64 -54.64
C VAL A 48 -24.91 -57.39 -55.43
N LYS A 49 -25.30 -57.53 -56.71
CA LYS A 49 -25.82 -56.42 -57.52
C LYS A 49 -27.11 -55.86 -56.91
N LYS A 50 -28.06 -56.72 -56.49
CA LYS A 50 -29.30 -56.31 -55.80
C LYS A 50 -29.02 -55.59 -54.48
N ARG A 51 -28.17 -56.14 -53.61
CA ARG A 51 -27.80 -55.51 -52.34
C ARG A 51 -27.11 -54.15 -52.54
N ARG A 52 -26.29 -53.98 -53.58
CA ARG A 52 -25.70 -52.67 -53.94
C ARG A 52 -26.77 -51.64 -54.31
N GLU A 53 -27.79 -52.03 -55.07
CA GLU A 53 -28.90 -51.14 -55.43
C GLU A 53 -29.79 -50.79 -54.22
N GLU A 54 -30.09 -51.77 -53.36
CA GLU A 54 -30.81 -51.53 -52.10
C GLU A 54 -30.04 -50.58 -51.16
N VAL A 55 -28.71 -50.65 -51.12
CA VAL A 55 -27.87 -49.74 -50.32
C VAL A 55 -27.84 -48.34 -50.92
N LYS A 56 -27.74 -48.18 -52.25
CA LYS A 56 -27.91 -46.87 -52.91
C LYS A 56 -29.26 -46.24 -52.56
N GLN A 57 -30.34 -47.01 -52.66
CA GLN A 57 -31.69 -46.50 -52.39
C GLN A 57 -31.82 -46.05 -50.93
N LYS A 58 -31.41 -46.88 -49.96
CA LYS A 58 -31.42 -46.52 -48.53
C LYS A 58 -30.55 -45.30 -48.23
N ALA A 59 -29.44 -45.10 -48.93
CA ALA A 59 -28.62 -43.89 -48.80
C ALA A 59 -29.31 -42.63 -49.37
N ILE A 60 -30.02 -42.76 -50.49
CA ILE A 60 -30.87 -41.69 -51.04
C ILE A 60 -32.01 -41.34 -50.07
N ASP A 61 -32.68 -42.35 -49.51
CA ASP A 61 -33.79 -42.18 -48.58
C ASP A 61 -33.33 -41.49 -47.27
N LEU A 62 -32.18 -41.89 -46.73
CA LEU A 62 -31.54 -41.23 -45.58
C LEU A 62 -31.14 -39.78 -45.87
N LEU A 63 -30.62 -39.48 -47.06
CA LEU A 63 -30.31 -38.10 -47.48
C LEU A 63 -31.58 -37.24 -47.61
N ASN A 64 -32.68 -37.81 -48.12
CA ASN A 64 -33.96 -37.12 -48.23
C ASN A 64 -34.60 -36.84 -46.84
N LEU A 65 -34.38 -37.72 -45.84
CA LEU A 65 -34.97 -37.62 -44.50
C LEU A 65 -34.61 -36.34 -43.73
N HIS A 66 -33.55 -35.63 -44.15
CA HIS A 66 -33.05 -34.42 -43.48
C HIS A 66 -33.17 -33.14 -44.34
N ILE A 67 -33.99 -33.15 -45.40
CA ILE A 67 -34.06 -32.04 -46.37
C ILE A 67 -35.50 -31.49 -46.50
N LEU A 68 -35.70 -30.23 -46.10
CA LEU A 68 -36.97 -29.49 -46.17
C LEU A 68 -37.29 -28.90 -47.57
N THR A 69 -36.90 -29.54 -48.68
CA THR A 69 -37.15 -29.00 -50.04
C THR A 69 -37.73 -30.03 -51.01
N PRO A 70 -38.76 -29.67 -51.82
CA PRO A 70 -39.72 -30.61 -52.40
C PRO A 70 -39.28 -31.34 -53.68
N ASN A 71 -37.99 -31.36 -54.02
CA ASN A 71 -37.49 -31.97 -55.26
C ASN A 71 -36.34 -32.96 -54.99
N PRO A 72 -36.43 -34.25 -55.36
CA PRO A 72 -35.47 -35.28 -54.97
C PRO A 72 -34.04 -35.04 -55.50
N ALA A 73 -33.06 -35.57 -54.78
CA ALA A 73 -31.64 -35.25 -54.94
C ALA A 73 -31.06 -35.43 -56.36
N TYR A 74 -31.62 -36.32 -57.18
CA TYR A 74 -31.08 -36.66 -58.51
C TYR A 74 -31.09 -35.48 -59.49
N GLN A 75 -31.99 -34.49 -59.33
CA GLN A 75 -32.07 -33.31 -60.20
C GLN A 75 -31.13 -32.15 -59.77
N ARG A 76 -30.38 -32.29 -58.67
CA ARG A 76 -29.46 -31.25 -58.17
C ARG A 76 -28.00 -31.51 -58.57
N ALA A 77 -27.79 -32.23 -59.67
CA ALA A 77 -26.47 -32.59 -60.19
C ALA A 77 -25.79 -31.43 -60.94
N ASP A 78 -25.76 -30.23 -60.35
CA ASP A 78 -24.94 -29.11 -60.81
C ASP A 78 -23.48 -29.34 -60.39
N GLY A 79 -22.82 -30.27 -61.07
CA GLY A 79 -21.38 -30.60 -60.96
C GLY A 79 -20.90 -31.26 -59.65
N LEU A 80 -21.47 -30.92 -58.50
CA LEU A 80 -20.97 -31.34 -57.19
C LEU A 80 -21.57 -32.67 -56.71
N ASN A 81 -20.69 -33.55 -56.25
CA ASN A 81 -21.09 -34.83 -55.67
C ASN A 81 -21.66 -34.62 -54.26
N PRO A 82 -22.90 -35.06 -53.94
CA PRO A 82 -23.55 -34.77 -52.67
C PRO A 82 -22.79 -35.34 -51.46
N THR A 83 -22.12 -36.50 -51.62
CA THR A 83 -21.23 -37.08 -50.59
C THR A 83 -20.09 -36.14 -50.22
N LYS A 84 -19.41 -35.53 -51.22
CA LYS A 84 -18.33 -34.58 -50.97
C LYS A 84 -18.82 -33.31 -50.26
N LEU A 85 -20.05 -32.88 -50.54
CA LEU A 85 -20.68 -31.75 -49.85
C LEU A 85 -21.00 -32.10 -48.38
N ALA A 86 -21.47 -33.32 -48.11
CA ALA A 86 -21.66 -33.82 -46.75
C ALA A 86 -20.33 -33.90 -45.98
N ASP A 87 -19.27 -34.44 -46.59
CA ASP A 87 -17.91 -34.50 -46.01
C ASP A 87 -17.39 -33.09 -45.66
N ILE A 88 -17.55 -32.12 -46.56
CA ILE A 88 -17.15 -30.72 -46.34
C ILE A 88 -17.95 -30.10 -45.18
N ASN A 89 -19.25 -30.34 -45.12
CA ASN A 89 -20.10 -29.81 -44.05
C ASN A 89 -19.78 -30.47 -42.69
N GLN A 90 -19.48 -31.76 -42.65
CA GLN A 90 -19.03 -32.44 -41.44
C GLN A 90 -17.67 -31.91 -40.97
N ARG A 91 -16.70 -31.69 -41.86
CA ARG A 91 -15.41 -31.07 -41.53
C ARG A 91 -15.59 -29.65 -40.98
N LYS A 92 -16.46 -28.85 -41.58
CA LYS A 92 -16.82 -27.50 -41.07
C LYS A 92 -17.47 -27.57 -39.67
N LEU A 93 -18.33 -28.54 -39.41
CA LEU A 93 -18.94 -28.73 -38.09
C LEU A 93 -17.90 -29.13 -37.04
N VAL A 94 -17.03 -30.10 -37.35
CA VAL A 94 -15.92 -30.52 -36.46
C VAL A 94 -15.01 -29.33 -36.14
N SER A 95 -14.54 -28.60 -37.15
CA SER A 95 -13.70 -27.41 -36.97
C SER A 95 -14.37 -26.31 -36.12
N ASN A 96 -15.69 -26.11 -36.26
CA ASN A 96 -16.44 -25.19 -35.40
C ASN A 96 -16.55 -25.68 -33.95
N LEU A 97 -16.66 -26.99 -33.72
CA LEU A 97 -16.68 -27.58 -32.38
C LEU A 97 -15.31 -27.54 -31.72
N GLU A 98 -14.24 -27.79 -32.48
CA GLU A 98 -12.84 -27.65 -32.04
C GLU A 98 -12.51 -26.20 -31.68
N ALA A 99 -12.91 -25.23 -32.51
CA ALA A 99 -12.72 -23.80 -32.21
C ALA A 99 -13.49 -23.36 -30.94
N ARG A 100 -14.71 -23.87 -30.73
CA ARG A 100 -15.50 -23.64 -29.51
C ARG A 100 -14.84 -24.29 -28.28
N LEU A 101 -14.33 -25.51 -28.41
CA LEU A 101 -13.62 -26.22 -27.36
C LEU A 101 -12.34 -25.48 -26.98
N ASN A 102 -11.53 -25.05 -27.95
CA ASN A 102 -10.32 -24.27 -27.71
C ASN A 102 -10.64 -22.95 -27.00
N LYS A 103 -11.69 -22.22 -27.42
CA LYS A 103 -12.12 -21.00 -26.73
C LYS A 103 -12.65 -21.26 -25.30
N ALA A 104 -13.21 -22.43 -25.03
CA ALA A 104 -13.60 -22.85 -23.68
C ALA A 104 -12.38 -23.25 -22.82
N LEU A 105 -11.39 -23.95 -23.39
CA LEU A 105 -10.14 -24.33 -22.73
C LEU A 105 -9.30 -23.09 -22.36
N ILE A 106 -9.21 -22.10 -23.25
CA ILE A 106 -8.55 -20.81 -22.98
C ILE A 106 -9.23 -20.11 -21.79
N ARG A 107 -10.57 -20.00 -21.79
CA ARG A 107 -11.34 -19.41 -20.67
C ARG A 107 -11.15 -20.18 -19.35
N ASN A 108 -11.03 -21.51 -19.41
CA ASN A 108 -10.71 -22.32 -18.23
C ASN A 108 -9.29 -22.03 -17.72
N ALA A 109 -8.31 -21.86 -18.62
CA ALA A 109 -6.95 -21.49 -18.25
C ALA A 109 -6.86 -20.07 -17.63
N THR A 110 -7.53 -19.06 -18.19
CA THR A 110 -7.54 -17.70 -17.61
C THR A 110 -8.19 -17.72 -16.22
N THR A 111 -9.38 -18.32 -16.08
CA THR A 111 -10.07 -18.39 -14.79
C THR A 111 -9.31 -19.22 -13.75
N ILE A 112 -8.55 -20.24 -14.14
CA ILE A 112 -7.61 -20.93 -13.23
C ILE A 112 -6.46 -20.00 -12.78
N ASN A 113 -5.89 -19.21 -13.69
CA ASN A 113 -4.83 -18.25 -13.38
C ASN A 113 -5.33 -17.12 -12.47
N GLU A 114 -6.50 -16.54 -12.77
CA GLU A 114 -7.21 -15.57 -11.93
C GLU A 114 -7.44 -16.12 -10.51
N ASN A 115 -7.96 -17.34 -10.39
CA ASN A 115 -8.15 -18.01 -9.10
C ASN A 115 -6.84 -18.23 -8.35
N ASN A 116 -5.73 -18.51 -9.04
CA ASN A 116 -4.42 -18.67 -8.41
C ASN A 116 -3.82 -17.33 -7.96
N ALA A 117 -4.01 -16.26 -8.74
CA ALA A 117 -3.65 -14.90 -8.32
C ALA A 117 -4.46 -14.43 -7.09
N ILE A 118 -5.76 -14.75 -7.04
CA ILE A 118 -6.64 -14.47 -5.89
C ILE A 118 -6.17 -15.25 -4.66
N LYS A 119 -5.84 -16.55 -4.77
CA LYS A 119 -5.24 -17.33 -3.67
C LYS A 119 -3.94 -16.70 -3.16
N ALA A 120 -3.02 -16.35 -4.05
CA ALA A 120 -1.77 -15.69 -3.67
C ALA A 120 -1.98 -14.34 -2.96
N LYS A 121 -3.01 -13.56 -3.37
CA LYS A 121 -3.42 -12.32 -2.68
C LYS A 121 -4.00 -12.62 -1.29
N ILE A 122 -4.83 -13.65 -1.15
CA ILE A 122 -5.40 -14.11 0.13
C ILE A 122 -4.29 -14.56 1.09
N ASP A 123 -3.30 -15.32 0.61
CA ASP A 123 -2.22 -15.83 1.48
C ASP A 123 -1.23 -14.74 1.89
N LYS A 124 -0.92 -13.77 1.01
CA LYS A 124 -0.22 -12.52 1.39
C LYS A 124 -0.97 -11.76 2.49
N LEU A 125 -2.30 -11.63 2.38
CA LEU A 125 -3.13 -10.96 3.40
C LEU A 125 -3.21 -11.76 4.72
N ARG A 126 -3.25 -13.09 4.66
CA ARG A 126 -3.19 -13.98 5.84
C ARG A 126 -1.86 -13.82 6.57
N GLN A 127 -0.74 -13.80 5.85
CA GLN A 127 0.59 -13.59 6.41
C GLN A 127 0.71 -12.20 7.05
N LYS A 128 0.23 -11.14 6.37
CA LYS A 128 0.18 -9.80 6.97
C LYS A 128 -0.62 -9.80 8.27
N ARG A 129 -1.85 -10.33 8.27
CA ARG A 129 -2.70 -10.41 9.48
C ARG A 129 -2.05 -11.20 10.62
N MET A 130 -1.29 -12.25 10.31
CA MET A 130 -0.53 -13.01 11.31
C MET A 130 0.58 -12.15 11.94
N ASN A 131 1.35 -11.42 11.13
CA ASN A 131 2.37 -10.49 11.61
C ASN A 131 1.75 -9.34 12.42
N ASP A 132 0.66 -8.75 11.94
CA ASP A 132 -0.06 -7.67 12.63
C ASP A 132 -0.59 -8.12 14.00
N ASN A 133 -1.14 -9.35 14.09
CA ASN A 133 -1.58 -9.95 15.36
C ASN A 133 -0.41 -10.22 16.32
N PHE A 134 0.73 -10.71 15.82
CA PHE A 134 1.94 -10.93 16.62
C PHE A 134 2.51 -9.61 17.16
N ASN A 135 2.59 -8.58 16.30
CA ASN A 135 3.01 -7.24 16.66
C ASN A 135 2.07 -6.62 17.70
N ARG A 136 0.75 -6.73 17.52
CA ARG A 136 -0.25 -6.31 18.51
C ARG A 136 -0.02 -7.01 19.86
N ALA A 137 0.13 -8.32 19.89
CA ALA A 137 0.35 -9.07 21.14
C ALA A 137 1.66 -8.66 21.85
N SER A 138 2.72 -8.37 21.08
CA SER A 138 3.99 -7.84 21.61
C SER A 138 3.83 -6.43 22.18
N LEU A 139 3.10 -5.55 21.49
CA LEU A 139 2.81 -4.19 21.95
C LEU A 139 1.89 -4.18 23.19
N GLU A 140 0.88 -5.04 23.23
CA GLU A 140 -0.01 -5.20 24.39
C GLU A 140 0.79 -5.69 25.63
N LYS A 141 1.74 -6.62 25.43
CA LYS A 141 2.67 -7.05 26.49
C LYS A 141 3.63 -5.94 26.94
N LYS A 142 4.05 -5.04 26.05
CA LYS A 142 4.85 -3.85 26.41
C LYS A 142 4.02 -2.81 27.18
N LEU A 143 2.78 -2.55 26.77
CA LEU A 143 1.87 -1.65 27.47
C LEU A 143 1.58 -2.12 28.90
N ARG A 144 1.28 -3.41 29.10
CA ARG A 144 1.08 -3.98 30.45
C ARG A 144 2.32 -3.91 31.34
N LYS A 145 3.52 -3.93 30.76
CA LYS A 145 4.77 -3.66 31.50
C LYS A 145 4.86 -2.18 31.89
N LEU A 146 4.76 -1.28 30.90
CA LEU A 146 4.83 0.17 31.13
C LEU A 146 3.79 0.66 32.16
N GLN A 147 2.61 0.05 32.18
CA GLN A 147 1.60 0.32 33.22
C GLN A 147 2.08 -0.11 34.61
N ALA A 148 2.58 -1.35 34.78
CA ALA A 148 3.11 -1.81 36.06
C ALA A 148 4.37 -1.01 36.50
N ASP A 149 5.22 -0.63 35.54
CA ASP A 149 6.39 0.22 35.78
C ASP A 149 5.94 1.63 36.24
N LEU A 150 4.86 2.18 35.66
CA LEU A 150 4.24 3.44 36.07
C LEU A 150 3.57 3.34 37.45
N ASP A 151 2.87 2.24 37.75
CA ASP A 151 2.25 2.01 39.05
C ASP A 151 3.32 2.01 40.18
N VAL A 152 4.48 1.39 39.94
CA VAL A 152 5.64 1.43 40.87
C VAL A 152 6.25 2.83 40.99
N VAL A 153 6.34 3.60 39.90
CA VAL A 153 6.79 5.01 39.95
C VAL A 153 5.80 5.87 40.74
N MET A 154 4.50 5.61 40.62
CA MET A 154 3.47 6.31 41.39
C MET A 154 3.51 5.96 42.89
N GLU A 155 3.71 4.68 43.24
CA GLU A 155 3.86 4.22 44.62
C GLU A 155 5.11 4.82 45.28
N THR A 156 6.26 4.80 44.59
CA THR A 156 7.51 5.39 45.09
C THR A 156 7.44 6.92 45.20
N ALA A 157 6.74 7.60 44.27
CA ALA A 157 6.48 9.04 44.37
C ALA A 157 5.55 9.39 45.55
N ALA A 158 4.53 8.57 45.82
CA ALA A 158 3.64 8.75 46.97
C ALA A 158 4.41 8.58 48.30
N ALA A 159 5.22 7.52 48.43
CA ALA A 159 6.05 7.30 49.61
C ALA A 159 7.08 8.44 49.83
N ALA A 160 7.66 8.97 48.76
CA ALA A 160 8.56 10.13 48.84
C ALA A 160 7.83 11.42 49.25
N ALA A 161 6.57 11.59 48.83
CA ALA A 161 5.73 12.72 49.24
C ALA A 161 5.35 12.63 50.73
N GLU A 162 4.94 11.45 51.22
CA GLU A 162 4.65 11.19 52.63
C GLU A 162 5.88 11.44 53.51
N GLN A 163 7.05 10.91 53.13
CA GLN A 163 8.31 11.21 53.82
C GLN A 163 8.57 12.72 53.88
N ARG A 164 8.46 13.43 52.75
CA ARG A 164 8.63 14.89 52.66
C ARG A 164 7.64 15.65 53.55
N GLU A 165 6.42 15.17 53.71
CA GLU A 165 5.43 15.75 54.64
C GLU A 165 5.87 15.59 56.10
N THR A 166 6.28 14.38 56.53
CA THR A 166 6.78 14.18 57.91
C THR A 166 8.05 14.97 58.22
N TYR A 167 8.93 15.22 57.23
CA TYR A 167 10.09 16.09 57.40
C TYR A 167 9.70 17.57 57.48
N GLN A 168 8.69 18.02 56.74
CA GLN A 168 8.17 19.39 56.86
C GLN A 168 7.48 19.62 58.20
N GLU A 169 6.70 18.64 58.69
CA GLU A 169 6.07 18.70 60.01
C GLU A 169 7.13 18.83 61.12
N LYS A 170 8.12 17.93 61.16
CA LYS A 170 9.23 17.98 62.13
C LYS A 170 10.03 19.29 62.05
N LYS A 171 10.27 19.80 60.84
CA LYS A 171 10.96 21.09 60.62
C LYS A 171 10.11 22.28 61.07
N ASN A 172 8.78 22.18 61.05
CA ASN A 172 7.88 23.22 61.56
C ASN A 172 7.73 23.13 63.10
N GLN A 173 7.73 21.92 63.67
CA GLN A 173 7.79 21.69 65.12
C GLN A 173 9.07 22.30 65.72
N LEU A 174 10.25 21.91 65.22
CA LEU A 174 11.53 22.48 65.64
C LEU A 174 11.66 23.99 65.43
N LEU A 175 10.90 24.57 64.48
CA LEU A 175 10.85 26.02 64.30
C LEU A 175 10.03 26.69 65.42
N SER A 176 8.92 26.08 65.85
CA SER A 176 8.14 26.54 67.00
C SER A 176 8.96 26.42 68.28
N ASP A 177 9.52 25.22 68.54
CA ASP A 177 10.32 24.93 69.74
C ASP A 177 11.46 25.96 69.91
N ASN A 178 12.13 26.33 68.82
CA ASN A 178 13.21 27.32 68.80
C ASN A 178 12.70 28.76 68.99
N ILE A 179 11.53 29.12 68.45
CA ILE A 179 10.88 30.42 68.72
C ILE A 179 10.50 30.54 70.20
N ASP A 180 9.97 29.47 70.79
CA ASP A 180 9.55 29.43 72.18
C ASP A 180 10.77 29.44 73.13
N GLU A 181 11.81 28.64 72.87
CA GLU A 181 13.08 28.65 73.62
C GLU A 181 13.80 30.00 73.50
N ALA A 182 13.79 30.63 72.32
CA ALA A 182 14.32 31.98 72.14
C ALA A 182 13.49 33.04 72.89
N ALA A 183 12.17 32.86 73.03
CA ALA A 183 11.33 33.75 73.82
C ALA A 183 11.64 33.61 75.33
N GLU A 184 11.75 32.38 75.84
CA GLU A 184 12.16 32.11 77.23
C GLU A 184 13.56 32.68 77.52
N PHE A 185 14.53 32.45 76.63
CA PHE A 185 15.88 33.01 76.77
C PHE A 185 15.87 34.54 76.79
N ASN A 186 15.11 35.19 75.90
CA ASN A 186 14.98 36.65 75.90
C ASN A 186 14.31 37.18 77.18
N GLU A 187 13.35 36.46 77.77
CA GLU A 187 12.78 36.86 79.06
C GLU A 187 13.83 36.75 80.18
N VAL A 188 14.52 35.62 80.30
CA VAL A 188 15.59 35.42 81.30
C VAL A 188 16.70 36.46 81.14
N TYR A 189 17.12 36.75 79.91
CA TYR A 189 18.10 37.79 79.62
C TYR A 189 17.60 39.19 80.01
N ALA A 190 16.34 39.52 79.74
CA ALA A 190 15.74 40.79 80.16
C ALA A 190 15.52 40.90 81.68
N GLN A 191 15.31 39.78 82.39
CA GLN A 191 15.29 39.74 83.85
C GLN A 191 16.71 39.99 84.43
N LEU A 192 17.73 39.35 83.85
CA LEU A 192 19.13 39.53 84.26
C LEU A 192 19.65 40.94 83.96
N GLY A 193 19.30 41.52 82.80
CA GLY A 193 19.62 42.91 82.45
C GLY A 193 19.11 43.89 83.50
N LYS A 194 17.82 43.81 83.87
CA LYS A 194 17.22 44.64 84.94
C LYS A 194 17.95 44.49 86.29
N TYR A 195 18.45 43.30 86.61
CA TYR A 195 19.22 43.06 87.83
C TYR A 195 20.60 43.73 87.78
N ILE A 196 21.28 43.66 86.63
CA ILE A 196 22.56 44.34 86.39
C ILE A 196 22.39 45.85 86.42
N ASP A 197 21.35 46.40 85.76
CA ASP A 197 21.02 47.83 85.79
C ASP A 197 20.76 48.33 87.21
N MET A 198 20.00 47.56 88.01
CA MET A 198 19.77 47.88 89.42
C MET A 198 21.06 47.85 90.26
N GLN A 199 21.99 46.91 90.01
CA GLN A 199 23.30 46.92 90.66
C GLN A 199 24.17 48.09 90.21
N ASN A 200 24.18 48.43 88.91
CA ASN A 200 24.92 49.56 88.37
C ASN A 200 24.41 50.89 88.92
N GLU A 201 23.09 51.08 89.03
CA GLU A 201 22.50 52.28 89.62
C GLU A 201 22.86 52.42 91.12
N LEU A 202 22.92 51.30 91.86
CA LEU A 202 23.40 51.28 93.25
C LEU A 202 24.91 51.56 93.36
N LEU A 203 25.71 51.04 92.43
CA LEU A 203 27.15 51.28 92.33
C LEU A 203 27.43 52.76 92.01
N GLU A 204 26.75 53.33 91.02
CA GLU A 204 26.85 54.75 90.64
C GLU A 204 26.46 55.66 91.81
N LYS A 205 25.35 55.38 92.50
CA LYS A 205 24.95 56.06 93.75
C LYS A 205 25.95 55.88 94.91
N SER A 206 26.89 54.95 94.82
CA SER A 206 28.02 54.81 95.76
C SER A 206 29.26 55.59 95.29
N ILE A 207 29.58 55.54 94.00
CA ILE A 207 30.70 56.26 93.37
C ILE A 207 30.46 57.77 93.44
N GLU A 208 29.23 58.24 93.20
CA GLU A 208 28.86 59.65 93.40
C GLU A 208 29.20 60.15 94.81
N LYS A 209 28.92 59.33 95.84
CA LYS A 209 29.18 59.70 97.25
C LYS A 209 30.68 59.74 97.53
N ALA A 210 31.46 58.83 96.95
CA ALA A 210 32.93 58.86 97.02
C ALA A 210 33.52 60.06 96.27
N ALA A 211 33.09 60.31 95.03
CA ALA A 211 33.59 61.41 94.20
C ALA A 211 33.26 62.80 94.78
N LYS A 212 32.13 62.94 95.50
CA LYS A 212 31.76 64.15 96.24
C LYS A 212 32.66 64.41 97.47
N ALA A 213 33.48 63.43 97.90
CA ALA A 213 34.47 63.59 98.98
C ALA A 213 35.91 63.88 98.50
N VAL A 214 36.21 63.73 97.20
CA VAL A 214 37.59 63.81 96.66
C VAL A 214 37.92 65.18 96.04
N LYS A 215 36.93 66.06 95.81
CA LYS A 215 37.13 67.39 95.18
C LYS A 215 37.68 68.47 96.13
N PHE A 216 38.73 68.17 96.89
CA PHE A 216 39.45 69.15 97.73
C PHE A 216 40.99 68.94 97.77
N ASP A 217 41.56 68.53 96.64
CA ASP A 217 42.97 68.74 96.26
C ASP A 217 43.01 68.55 94.72
N THR A 218 43.89 69.15 93.92
CA THR A 218 45.26 69.61 94.15
C THR A 218 45.51 70.93 93.40
N THR A 219 46.47 71.74 93.83
CA THR A 219 46.99 72.90 93.06
C THR A 219 48.51 72.82 92.89
N LEU A 220 49.05 73.60 91.94
CA LEU A 220 50.47 73.68 91.53
C LEU A 220 50.97 72.44 90.75
N GLY A 221 52.05 72.55 89.95
CA GLY A 221 52.94 73.70 89.75
C GLY A 221 53.32 73.96 88.28
N ASP A 222 53.72 75.19 88.03
CA ASP A 222 54.45 75.65 86.84
C ASP A 222 55.95 75.39 87.03
N ASP A 223 56.74 75.24 85.97
CA ASP A 223 58.20 75.42 86.06
C ASP A 223 58.87 75.60 84.68
N VAL A 224 59.67 76.67 84.55
CA VAL A 224 60.41 77.04 83.33
C VAL A 224 61.77 77.63 83.73
N ASP A 225 62.87 76.90 83.49
CA ASP A 225 64.22 77.46 83.32
C ASP A 225 65.14 76.39 82.69
N THR A 226 65.82 76.58 81.54
CA THR A 226 66.91 77.48 81.11
C THR A 226 68.36 76.99 81.34
N ARG A 227 69.08 76.90 80.20
CA ARG A 227 70.47 77.38 79.97
C ARG A 227 71.67 76.65 80.62
N GLY A 228 72.50 76.06 79.75
CA GLY A 228 73.92 75.73 79.96
C GLY A 228 74.76 76.14 78.74
N MET A 229 76.11 76.17 78.84
CA MET A 229 76.99 76.67 77.78
C MET A 229 78.12 75.70 77.43
N LEU A 230 78.38 75.46 76.13
CA LEU A 230 79.62 74.88 75.61
C LEU A 230 80.04 75.54 74.28
N SER A 231 81.08 74.99 73.62
CA SER A 231 81.69 75.56 72.41
C SER A 231 80.87 75.26 71.16
N VAL A 232 80.34 76.33 70.53
CA VAL A 232 79.36 76.33 69.43
C VAL A 232 79.76 75.50 68.19
N THR A 233 81.04 75.18 67.99
CA THR A 233 81.55 74.44 66.82
C THR A 233 81.77 72.94 67.07
N GLU A 234 81.98 72.52 68.31
CA GLU A 234 82.16 71.11 68.69
C GLU A 234 80.90 70.53 69.31
N GLU A 235 80.20 71.31 70.14
CA GLU A 235 78.90 70.96 70.68
C GLU A 235 77.89 70.71 69.56
N LYS A 236 77.87 71.53 68.50
CA LYS A 236 77.01 71.29 67.33
C LYS A 236 77.32 69.99 66.59
N LYS A 237 78.59 69.57 66.51
CA LYS A 237 78.95 68.30 65.85
C LYS A 237 78.51 67.12 66.70
N LYS A 238 78.79 67.13 68.01
CA LYS A 238 78.31 66.08 68.91
C LYS A 238 76.80 66.09 69.09
N GLN A 239 76.13 67.24 69.05
CA GLN A 239 74.67 67.31 68.98
C GLN A 239 74.16 66.75 67.66
N GLN A 240 74.78 67.02 66.51
CA GLN A 240 74.39 66.41 65.23
C GLN A 240 74.59 64.88 65.23
N GLU A 241 75.70 64.37 65.76
CA GLU A 241 75.89 62.93 65.95
C GLU A 241 74.86 62.34 66.93
N ILE A 242 74.62 62.98 68.08
CA ILE A 242 73.63 62.54 69.08
C ILE A 242 72.21 62.59 68.51
N ILE A 243 71.86 63.61 67.70
CA ILE A 243 70.56 63.72 67.03
C ILE A 243 70.41 62.63 65.98
N LEU A 244 71.43 62.36 65.15
CA LEU A 244 71.40 61.24 64.20
C LEU A 244 71.33 59.88 64.91
N PHE A 245 71.99 59.73 66.07
CA PHE A 245 71.87 58.53 66.90
C PHE A 245 70.50 58.41 67.58
N THR A 246 69.89 59.48 68.09
CA THR A 246 68.53 59.41 68.66
C THR A 246 67.44 59.30 67.60
N GLU A 247 67.66 59.84 66.40
CA GLU A 247 66.78 59.67 65.23
C GLU A 247 66.84 58.21 64.74
N THR A 248 68.03 57.63 64.57
CA THR A 248 68.17 56.20 64.20
C THR A 248 67.72 55.25 65.30
N ILE A 249 67.92 55.58 66.58
CA ILE A 249 67.32 54.83 67.70
C ILE A 249 65.80 54.96 67.68
N ALA A 250 65.23 56.14 67.42
CA ALA A 250 63.78 56.33 67.33
C ALA A 250 63.16 55.62 66.12
N GLU A 251 63.87 55.53 64.98
CA GLU A 251 63.48 54.67 63.86
C GLU A 251 63.54 53.20 64.24
N GLN A 252 64.60 52.74 64.92
CA GLN A 252 64.69 51.37 65.41
C GLN A 252 63.56 51.05 66.39
N ASP A 253 63.31 51.86 67.42
CA ASP A 253 62.18 51.75 68.35
C ASP A 253 60.83 51.70 67.63
N LYS A 254 60.65 52.53 66.60
CA LYS A 254 59.43 52.55 65.78
C LYS A 254 59.27 51.27 64.96
N THR A 255 60.34 50.74 64.37
CA THR A 255 60.29 49.43 63.69
C THR A 255 60.07 48.29 64.68
N TYR A 256 60.66 48.36 65.88
CA TYR A 256 60.52 47.35 66.93
C TYR A 256 59.06 47.28 67.42
N ARG A 257 58.44 48.43 67.71
CA ARG A 257 57.01 48.53 68.06
C ARG A 257 56.11 48.06 66.91
N GLN A 258 56.47 48.31 65.65
CA GLN A 258 55.73 47.76 64.50
C GLN A 258 55.87 46.25 64.36
N THR A 259 57.03 45.66 64.67
CA THR A 259 57.16 44.19 64.74
C THR A 259 56.44 43.60 65.94
N GLU A 260 56.46 44.27 67.10
CA GLU A 260 55.77 43.86 68.32
C GLU A 260 54.24 43.90 68.14
N GLN A 261 53.70 44.96 67.53
CA GLN A 261 52.28 45.04 67.14
C GLN A 261 51.86 43.92 66.17
N LYS A 262 52.70 43.58 65.19
CA LYS A 262 52.45 42.44 64.30
C LYS A 262 52.49 41.10 65.05
N ILE A 263 53.42 40.93 66.00
CA ILE A 263 53.52 39.74 66.84
C ILE A 263 52.29 39.62 67.76
N GLU A 264 51.80 40.72 68.33
CA GLU A 264 50.52 40.72 69.05
C GLU A 264 49.33 40.40 68.15
N GLN A 265 49.29 40.97 66.94
CA GLN A 265 48.20 40.73 65.99
C GLN A 265 48.16 39.25 65.59
N TYR A 266 49.28 38.68 65.14
CA TYR A 266 49.37 37.24 64.88
C TYR A 266 49.03 36.38 66.10
N LYS A 267 49.40 36.78 67.33
CA LYS A 267 49.00 36.05 68.55
C LYS A 267 47.48 36.05 68.78
N ARG A 268 46.77 37.13 68.42
CA ARG A 268 45.30 37.21 68.47
C ARG A 268 44.69 36.38 67.35
N ASP A 269 45.16 36.56 66.11
CA ASP A 269 44.69 35.80 64.95
C ASP A 269 44.86 34.27 65.17
N PHE A 270 45.98 33.84 65.78
CA PHE A 270 46.17 32.44 66.20
C PHE A 270 45.27 32.02 67.37
N ALA A 271 45.06 32.87 68.38
CA ALA A 271 44.16 32.55 69.49
C ALA A 271 42.70 32.39 69.03
N ASP A 272 42.25 33.21 68.09
CA ASP A 272 40.94 33.11 67.47
C ASP A 272 40.83 31.84 66.60
N LEU A 273 41.89 31.47 65.87
CA LEU A 273 41.99 30.17 65.17
C LEU A 273 41.89 28.98 66.13
N PHE A 274 42.63 28.99 67.25
CA PHE A 274 42.53 27.94 68.29
C PHE A 274 41.12 27.88 68.91
N ALA A 275 40.47 29.03 69.13
CA ALA A 275 39.11 29.10 69.66
C ALA A 275 38.04 28.56 68.69
N VAL A 276 38.21 28.75 67.38
CA VAL A 276 37.31 28.24 66.34
C VAL A 276 37.57 26.76 66.03
N ALA A 277 38.82 26.30 66.06
CA ALA A 277 39.17 24.91 65.75
C ALA A 277 38.98 23.94 66.94
N GLY A 278 38.99 24.43 68.19
CA GLY A 278 38.76 23.63 69.40
C GLY A 278 39.88 22.65 69.78
N SER A 279 40.85 22.42 68.88
CA SER A 279 42.11 21.71 69.10
C SER A 279 43.20 22.66 69.61
N THR A 280 44.16 22.16 70.41
CA THR A 280 45.26 22.98 70.97
C THR A 280 46.61 22.74 70.30
N ASP A 281 46.68 21.82 69.34
CA ASP A 281 47.88 21.54 68.57
C ASP A 281 47.82 22.21 67.18
N MET A 282 48.96 22.76 66.73
CA MET A 282 49.04 23.50 65.47
C MET A 282 49.01 22.56 64.27
N ASP A 283 49.57 21.36 64.41
CA ASP A 283 49.57 20.34 63.36
C ASP A 283 48.16 19.75 63.12
N GLU A 284 47.28 19.70 64.14
CA GLU A 284 45.86 19.35 63.96
C GLU A 284 45.10 20.42 63.18
N ILE A 285 45.35 21.71 63.43
CA ILE A 285 44.74 22.81 62.67
C ILE A 285 45.26 22.84 61.23
N ALA A 286 46.56 22.64 61.02
CA ALA A 286 47.14 22.59 59.68
C ALA A 286 46.59 21.40 58.87
N THR A 287 46.49 20.21 59.47
CA THR A 287 45.96 19.03 58.78
C THR A 287 44.46 19.12 58.50
N THR A 288 43.64 19.62 59.45
CA THR A 288 42.20 19.85 59.22
C THR A 288 41.93 20.95 58.19
N PHE A 289 42.75 22.00 58.14
CA PHE A 289 42.68 23.00 57.06
C PHE A 289 43.01 22.36 55.70
N CYS A 290 44.08 21.55 55.61
CA CYS A 290 44.42 20.83 54.39
C CYS A 290 43.29 19.88 53.95
N THR A 291 42.64 19.13 54.84
CA THR A 291 41.51 18.27 54.45
C THR A 291 40.31 19.07 53.97
N ASN A 292 40.02 20.24 54.58
CA ASN A 292 38.94 21.11 54.15
C ASN A 292 39.23 21.77 52.79
N GLU A 293 40.48 22.09 52.48
CA GLU A 293 40.91 22.57 51.16
C GLU A 293 40.81 21.43 50.11
N ASP A 294 41.23 20.21 50.45
CA ASP A 294 41.14 19.02 49.61
C ASP A 294 39.67 18.66 49.29
N GLU A 295 38.77 18.74 50.28
CA GLU A 295 37.33 18.59 50.09
C GLU A 295 36.73 19.73 49.26
N SER A 296 37.17 20.97 49.46
CA SER A 296 36.76 22.12 48.64
C SER A 296 37.18 21.95 47.18
N PHE A 297 38.39 21.45 46.91
CA PHE A 297 38.88 21.14 45.57
C PHE A 297 38.09 19.99 44.92
N ARG A 298 37.78 18.93 45.68
CA ARG A 298 36.92 17.83 45.21
C ARG A 298 35.52 18.32 44.88
N LEU A 299 34.92 19.15 45.73
CA LEU A 299 33.60 19.72 45.53
C LEU A 299 33.58 20.66 44.30
N PHE A 300 34.58 21.52 44.14
CA PHE A 300 34.72 22.38 42.96
C PHE A 300 34.86 21.55 41.67
N THR A 301 35.69 20.50 41.69
CA THR A 301 35.87 19.57 40.55
C THR A 301 34.57 18.84 40.23
N HIS A 302 33.81 18.41 41.24
CA HIS A 302 32.51 17.78 41.06
C HIS A 302 31.48 18.75 40.48
N ILE A 303 31.36 19.98 41.00
CA ILE A 303 30.50 21.04 40.46
C ILE A 303 30.87 21.34 38.99
N GLN A 304 32.16 21.44 38.67
CA GLN A 304 32.62 21.65 37.30
C GLN A 304 32.26 20.48 36.37
N THR A 305 32.27 19.25 36.88
CA THR A 305 31.83 18.05 36.15
C THR A 305 30.32 18.06 35.92
N VAL A 306 29.53 18.30 36.97
CA VAL A 306 28.06 18.39 36.90
C VAL A 306 27.59 19.52 35.99
N ASN A 307 28.30 20.65 35.95
CA ASN A 307 28.03 21.72 34.99
C ASN A 307 28.29 21.26 33.54
N GLN A 308 29.40 20.55 33.27
CA GLN A 308 29.67 20.00 31.93
C GLN A 308 28.64 18.93 31.52
N GLU A 309 28.19 18.09 32.44
CA GLU A 309 27.10 17.14 32.20
C GLU A 309 25.76 17.87 31.94
N THR A 310 25.49 18.96 32.65
CA THR A 310 24.30 19.81 32.46
C THR A 310 24.32 20.48 31.08
N ASP A 311 25.45 21.06 30.66
CA ASP A 311 25.64 21.63 29.32
C ASP A 311 25.46 20.56 28.23
N LEU A 312 25.96 19.34 28.45
CA LEU A 312 25.81 18.22 27.52
C LEU A 312 24.35 17.77 27.41
N VAL A 313 23.62 17.69 28.53
CA VAL A 313 22.18 17.35 28.57
C VAL A 313 21.35 18.45 27.91
N GLN A 314 21.66 19.73 28.15
CA GLN A 314 20.99 20.85 27.48
C GLN A 314 21.20 20.79 25.95
N GLN A 315 22.43 20.53 25.49
CA GLN A 315 22.69 20.34 24.06
C GLN A 315 22.00 19.11 23.44
N GLN A 316 21.66 18.09 24.24
CA GLN A 316 20.86 16.96 23.78
C GLN A 316 19.37 17.31 23.74
N PHE A 317 18.87 18.04 24.74
CA PHE A 317 17.51 18.56 24.81
C PHE A 317 17.22 19.50 23.63
N ASP A 318 18.10 20.47 23.36
CA ASP A 318 17.95 21.44 22.27
C ASP A 318 17.89 20.75 20.89
N LYS A 319 18.69 19.70 20.69
CA LYS A 319 18.64 18.86 19.48
C LYS A 319 17.32 18.09 19.40
N LEU A 320 16.90 17.44 20.48
CA LEU A 320 15.64 16.70 20.49
C LEU A 320 14.43 17.62 20.24
N CYS A 321 14.47 18.87 20.74
CA CYS A 321 13.47 19.90 20.44
C CYS A 321 13.55 20.46 19.01
N ALA A 322 14.68 20.32 18.31
CA ALA A 322 14.78 20.61 16.88
C ALA A 322 14.21 19.43 16.07
N ASP A 323 14.63 18.20 16.35
CA ASP A 323 14.14 16.97 15.73
C ASP A 323 12.60 16.87 15.83
N ILE A 324 12.02 17.14 17.01
CA ILE A 324 10.56 17.14 17.22
C ILE A 324 9.86 18.13 16.28
N LYS A 325 10.40 19.35 16.10
CA LYS A 325 9.81 20.35 15.19
C LYS A 325 9.92 19.92 13.72
N GLU A 326 11.04 19.32 13.33
CA GLU A 326 11.20 18.78 11.98
C GLU A 326 10.19 17.66 11.70
N TYR A 327 9.96 16.75 12.66
CA TYR A 327 8.91 15.72 12.55
C TYR A 327 7.48 16.29 12.58
N GLU A 328 7.21 17.36 13.34
CA GLU A 328 5.91 18.06 13.32
C GLU A 328 5.66 18.74 11.96
N ASP A 329 6.67 19.39 11.37
CA ASP A 329 6.55 20.07 10.08
C ASP A 329 6.50 19.11 8.90
N GLU A 330 7.30 18.03 8.91
CA GLU A 330 7.12 16.90 8.01
C GLU A 330 5.72 16.30 8.15
N GLY A 331 5.24 16.11 9.38
CA GLY A 331 3.91 15.55 9.67
C GLY A 331 2.78 16.42 9.12
N ARG A 332 2.84 17.73 9.36
CA ARG A 332 1.91 18.72 8.79
C ARG A 332 1.96 18.75 7.26
N SER A 333 3.15 18.71 6.66
CA SER A 333 3.31 18.67 5.21
C SER A 333 2.71 17.41 4.60
N LYS A 334 3.02 16.23 5.16
CA LYS A 334 2.53 14.92 4.70
C LYS A 334 1.01 14.80 4.86
N GLU A 335 0.44 15.31 5.96
CA GLU A 335 -1.01 15.33 6.14
C GLU A 335 -1.71 16.31 5.19
N SER A 336 -1.13 17.50 4.94
CA SER A 336 -1.66 18.45 3.96
C SER A 336 -1.71 17.85 2.55
N MET A 337 -0.64 17.15 2.13
CA MET A 337 -0.60 16.41 0.86
C MET A 337 -1.68 15.32 0.82
N ARG A 338 -1.84 14.55 1.90
CA ARG A 338 -2.85 13.48 2.00
C ARG A 338 -4.29 14.00 1.97
N VAL A 339 -4.54 15.18 2.55
CA VAL A 339 -5.84 15.86 2.50
C VAL A 339 -6.13 16.37 1.08
N GLN A 340 -5.13 16.91 0.37
CA GLN A 340 -5.27 17.33 -1.03
C GLN A 340 -5.52 16.12 -1.95
N GLU A 341 -4.70 15.06 -1.86
CA GLU A 341 -4.89 13.81 -2.63
C GLU A 341 -6.29 13.21 -2.39
N LYS A 342 -6.76 13.21 -1.14
CA LYS A 342 -8.12 12.77 -0.81
C LYS A 342 -9.19 13.65 -1.46
N MET A 343 -9.02 14.98 -1.46
CA MET A 343 -9.97 15.91 -2.07
C MET A 343 -10.03 15.75 -3.60
N GLU A 344 -8.87 15.60 -4.26
CA GLU A 344 -8.77 15.32 -5.69
C GLU A 344 -9.43 13.98 -6.06
N LEU A 345 -9.24 12.95 -5.23
CA LEU A 345 -9.88 11.64 -5.42
C LEU A 345 -11.40 11.68 -5.16
N GLU A 346 -11.86 12.40 -4.15
CA GLU A 346 -13.31 12.61 -3.89
C GLU A 346 -13.98 13.40 -5.02
N GLN A 347 -13.30 14.39 -5.60
CA GLN A 347 -13.80 15.12 -6.77
C GLN A 347 -13.85 14.21 -8.01
N SER A 348 -12.78 13.45 -8.30
CA SER A 348 -12.77 12.49 -9.42
C SER A 348 -13.89 11.44 -9.32
N VAL A 349 -14.22 11.00 -8.10
CA VAL A 349 -15.36 10.09 -7.85
C VAL A 349 -16.72 10.78 -8.11
N LEU A 350 -16.87 12.07 -7.81
CA LEU A 350 -18.09 12.81 -8.12
C LEU A 350 -18.25 13.04 -9.64
N ASP A 351 -17.18 13.42 -10.33
CA ASP A 351 -17.19 13.64 -11.78
C ASP A 351 -17.55 12.34 -12.52
N ALA A 352 -16.96 11.20 -12.13
CA ALA A 352 -17.30 9.88 -12.67
C ALA A 352 -18.72 9.40 -12.33
N GLN A 353 -19.29 9.81 -11.19
CA GLN A 353 -20.70 9.53 -10.86
C GLN A 353 -21.65 10.35 -11.73
N GLU A 354 -21.32 11.61 -12.04
CA GLU A 354 -22.11 12.47 -12.90
C GLU A 354 -22.06 12.01 -14.37
N GLU A 355 -20.88 11.62 -14.89
CA GLU A 355 -20.75 11.01 -16.22
C GLU A 355 -21.60 9.73 -16.34
N ASN A 356 -21.49 8.83 -15.36
CA ASN A 356 -22.28 7.59 -15.33
C ASN A 356 -23.79 7.88 -15.23
N ARG A 357 -24.20 8.90 -14.47
CA ARG A 357 -25.60 9.37 -14.43
C ARG A 357 -26.08 9.88 -15.78
N GLN A 358 -25.24 10.58 -16.54
CA GLN A 358 -25.57 11.04 -17.90
C GLN A 358 -25.69 9.88 -18.89
N LEU A 359 -24.76 8.92 -18.84
CA LEU A 359 -24.81 7.70 -19.67
C LEU A 359 -26.06 6.84 -19.37
N MET A 360 -26.45 6.71 -18.10
CA MET A 360 -27.67 6.01 -17.71
C MET A 360 -28.94 6.69 -18.23
N ILE A 361 -28.99 8.02 -18.26
CA ILE A 361 -30.11 8.78 -18.86
C ILE A 361 -30.15 8.60 -20.37
N GLN A 362 -29.00 8.65 -21.05
CA GLN A 362 -28.90 8.39 -22.49
C GLN A 362 -29.39 6.99 -22.84
N ALA A 363 -28.96 5.97 -22.10
CA ALA A 363 -29.42 4.58 -22.27
C ALA A 363 -30.94 4.42 -22.03
N GLU A 364 -31.51 5.12 -21.04
CA GLU A 364 -32.96 5.11 -20.78
C GLU A 364 -33.75 5.74 -21.95
N ASP A 365 -33.26 6.84 -22.53
CA ASP A 365 -33.87 7.50 -23.68
C ASP A 365 -33.69 6.68 -24.98
N GLU A 366 -32.53 6.07 -25.21
CA GLU A 366 -32.32 5.12 -26.29
C GLU A 366 -33.29 3.93 -26.18
N GLN A 367 -33.44 3.33 -25.00
CA GLN A 367 -34.39 2.25 -24.75
C GLN A 367 -35.85 2.69 -25.00
N LYS A 368 -36.23 3.93 -24.63
CA LYS A 368 -37.54 4.50 -25.03
C LYS A 368 -37.69 4.56 -26.54
N THR A 369 -36.63 4.89 -27.29
CA THR A 369 -36.70 4.85 -28.77
C THR A 369 -36.91 3.42 -29.29
N VAL A 370 -36.18 2.43 -28.78
CA VAL A 370 -36.32 1.03 -29.20
C VAL A 370 -37.73 0.50 -28.89
N MET A 371 -38.26 0.76 -27.69
CA MET A 371 -39.65 0.42 -27.35
C MET A 371 -40.69 1.13 -28.24
N ASN A 372 -40.41 2.36 -28.68
CA ASN A 372 -41.29 3.08 -29.61
C ASN A 372 -41.21 2.54 -31.05
N ILE A 373 -40.04 2.06 -31.49
CA ILE A 373 -39.90 1.31 -32.74
C ILE A 373 -40.65 -0.02 -32.62
N ALA A 374 -40.48 -0.77 -31.52
CA ALA A 374 -41.16 -2.05 -31.29
C ALA A 374 -42.69 -1.94 -31.41
N LYS A 375 -43.28 -0.93 -30.77
CA LYS A 375 -44.73 -0.61 -30.89
C LYS A 375 -45.15 -0.30 -32.34
N ARG A 376 -44.30 0.39 -33.13
CA ARG A 376 -44.55 0.66 -34.56
C ARG A 376 -44.43 -0.61 -35.40
N VAL A 377 -43.45 -1.47 -35.12
CA VAL A 377 -43.25 -2.76 -35.79
C VAL A 377 -44.44 -3.70 -35.53
N SER A 378 -44.89 -3.85 -34.28
CA SER A 378 -46.15 -4.54 -33.96
C SER A 378 -47.33 -3.99 -34.75
N GLY A 379 -47.48 -2.66 -34.75
CA GLY A 379 -48.56 -1.97 -35.47
C GLY A 379 -48.55 -2.20 -36.98
N LEU A 380 -47.37 -2.33 -37.61
CA LEU A 380 -47.23 -2.66 -39.03
C LEU A 380 -47.48 -4.14 -39.31
N PHE A 381 -46.94 -5.03 -38.48
CA PHE A 381 -47.11 -6.49 -38.58
C PHE A 381 -48.60 -6.90 -38.65
N TYR A 382 -49.43 -6.37 -37.74
CA TYR A 382 -50.87 -6.61 -37.76
C TYR A 382 -51.57 -5.90 -38.94
N LYS A 383 -51.24 -4.63 -39.24
CA LYS A 383 -51.88 -3.87 -40.34
C LYS A 383 -51.65 -4.48 -41.73
N ILE A 384 -50.49 -5.09 -41.94
CA ILE A 384 -50.10 -5.70 -43.22
C ILE A 384 -50.54 -7.19 -43.28
N ASN A 385 -51.19 -7.68 -42.21
CA ASN A 385 -51.61 -9.07 -42.02
C ASN A 385 -50.47 -10.05 -42.35
N CYS A 386 -49.38 -9.93 -41.59
CA CYS A 386 -48.23 -10.81 -41.63
C CYS A 386 -48.50 -12.20 -41.01
N GLU A 387 -49.54 -12.31 -40.20
CA GLU A 387 -50.04 -13.56 -39.59
C GLU A 387 -50.38 -14.62 -40.66
N SER A 388 -51.01 -14.20 -41.76
CA SER A 388 -51.25 -15.04 -42.95
C SER A 388 -49.97 -15.65 -43.57
N LEU A 389 -48.78 -15.04 -43.35
CA LEU A 389 -47.49 -15.58 -43.79
C LEU A 389 -46.90 -16.62 -42.81
N LEU A 390 -47.34 -16.59 -41.55
CA LEU A 390 -46.95 -17.53 -40.50
C LEU A 390 -47.81 -18.81 -40.55
N GLU A 391 -49.13 -18.67 -40.71
CA GLU A 391 -50.05 -19.81 -40.86
C GLU A 391 -49.63 -20.74 -42.02
N GLY A 392 -49.32 -20.14 -43.17
CA GLY A 392 -48.84 -20.84 -44.38
C GLY A 392 -47.47 -21.50 -44.26
N ARG A 393 -46.72 -21.27 -43.17
CA ARG A 393 -45.38 -21.83 -42.92
C ARG A 393 -45.32 -22.87 -41.79
N SER A 394 -46.45 -23.18 -41.15
CA SER A 394 -46.54 -24.10 -39.99
C SER A 394 -45.84 -25.47 -40.14
N ASN A 395 -45.66 -25.98 -41.36
CA ASN A 395 -44.97 -27.25 -41.63
C ASN A 395 -43.44 -27.18 -41.77
N GLN A 396 -42.78 -26.01 -41.64
CA GLN A 396 -41.31 -25.91 -41.75
C GLN A 396 -40.64 -25.02 -40.69
N GLY A 397 -39.77 -25.64 -39.88
CA GLY A 397 -38.68 -24.96 -39.16
C GLY A 397 -38.98 -24.56 -37.71
N LYS A 398 -38.21 -25.10 -36.77
CA LYS A 398 -38.33 -24.87 -35.30
C LYS A 398 -37.97 -23.45 -34.82
N GLY A 399 -37.86 -22.47 -35.72
CA GLY A 399 -37.60 -21.06 -35.36
C GLY A 399 -38.89 -20.24 -35.21
N LEU A 400 -39.85 -20.40 -36.13
CA LEU A 400 -41.07 -19.58 -36.16
C LEU A 400 -42.05 -19.91 -35.02
N ALA A 401 -41.97 -21.10 -34.42
CA ALA A 401 -42.76 -21.49 -33.26
C ALA A 401 -42.51 -20.64 -32.00
N PHE A 402 -41.42 -19.86 -31.95
CA PHE A 402 -41.13 -18.94 -30.85
C PHE A 402 -41.80 -17.56 -31.01
N LEU A 403 -42.18 -17.20 -32.25
CA LEU A 403 -42.83 -15.93 -32.58
C LEU A 403 -44.36 -15.98 -32.45
N ASN A 404 -44.96 -17.17 -32.44
CA ASN A 404 -46.40 -17.36 -32.23
C ASN A 404 -46.79 -17.07 -30.76
N GLY A 405 -47.07 -15.80 -30.46
CA GLY A 405 -47.61 -15.35 -29.18
C GLY A 405 -46.67 -14.47 -28.32
N GLN A 406 -45.47 -14.14 -28.82
CA GLN A 406 -44.60 -13.15 -28.17
C GLN A 406 -44.83 -11.74 -28.70
N SER A 407 -44.67 -10.74 -27.82
CA SER A 407 -44.60 -9.33 -28.21
C SER A 407 -43.36 -9.03 -29.04
N VAL A 408 -43.38 -7.89 -29.74
CA VAL A 408 -42.17 -7.35 -30.36
C VAL A 408 -41.32 -6.72 -29.24
N ASP A 409 -40.18 -7.35 -29.01
CA ASP A 409 -39.20 -7.04 -27.96
C ASP A 409 -37.83 -6.80 -28.62
N GLU A 410 -36.88 -6.19 -27.90
CA GLU A 410 -35.59 -5.72 -28.45
C GLU A 410 -34.79 -6.82 -29.17
N ASN A 411 -34.83 -8.06 -28.66
CA ASN A 411 -34.13 -9.21 -29.24
C ASN A 411 -34.79 -9.79 -30.50
N ASN A 412 -36.07 -9.50 -30.75
CA ASN A 412 -36.84 -10.08 -31.88
C ASN A 412 -37.29 -9.03 -32.93
N ILE A 413 -37.13 -7.74 -32.63
CA ILE A 413 -37.59 -6.62 -33.48
C ILE A 413 -37.05 -6.65 -34.92
N LEU A 414 -35.78 -7.03 -35.13
CA LEU A 414 -35.22 -7.21 -36.48
C LEU A 414 -35.86 -8.40 -37.24
N GLN A 415 -36.24 -9.46 -36.52
CA GLN A 415 -36.85 -10.66 -37.12
C GLN A 415 -38.27 -10.36 -37.58
N PHE A 416 -39.06 -9.65 -36.76
CA PHE A 416 -40.37 -9.13 -37.16
C PHE A 416 -40.27 -8.16 -38.34
N MET A 417 -39.28 -7.27 -38.37
CA MET A 417 -39.03 -6.38 -39.52
C MET A 417 -38.77 -7.15 -40.82
N GLY A 418 -37.95 -8.21 -40.80
CA GLY A 418 -37.71 -9.04 -41.98
C GLY A 418 -38.98 -9.77 -42.48
N ILE A 419 -39.86 -10.20 -41.57
CA ILE A 419 -41.16 -10.81 -41.93
C ILE A 419 -42.10 -9.75 -42.55
N ILE A 420 -42.10 -8.52 -42.04
CA ILE A 420 -42.85 -7.39 -42.63
C ILE A 420 -42.33 -7.07 -44.03
N GLU A 421 -41.02 -7.07 -44.25
CA GLU A 421 -40.41 -6.85 -45.57
C GLU A 421 -40.80 -7.96 -46.57
N GLU A 422 -40.68 -9.24 -46.19
CA GLU A 422 -41.09 -10.35 -47.05
C GLU A 422 -42.57 -10.25 -47.43
N ARG A 423 -43.44 -9.91 -46.47
CA ARG A 423 -44.87 -9.72 -46.71
C ARG A 423 -45.16 -8.50 -47.60
N ALA A 424 -44.47 -7.37 -47.38
CA ALA A 424 -44.64 -6.16 -48.18
C ALA A 424 -44.20 -6.39 -49.64
N THR A 425 -43.06 -7.04 -49.88
CA THR A 425 -42.63 -7.40 -51.24
C THR A 425 -43.56 -8.43 -51.89
N GLN A 426 -44.22 -9.30 -51.11
CA GLN A 426 -45.26 -10.18 -51.66
C GLN A 426 -46.49 -9.37 -52.11
N ILE A 427 -47.03 -8.49 -51.26
CA ILE A 427 -48.19 -7.66 -51.60
C ILE A 427 -47.92 -6.78 -52.82
N VAL A 428 -46.71 -6.20 -52.93
CA VAL A 428 -46.30 -5.45 -54.14
C VAL A 428 -46.24 -6.35 -55.38
N ARG A 429 -45.66 -7.56 -55.28
CA ARG A 429 -45.62 -8.53 -56.39
C ARG A 429 -47.01 -8.98 -56.81
N ASP A 430 -47.92 -9.21 -55.87
CA ASP A 430 -49.28 -9.67 -56.16
C ASP A 430 -50.16 -8.52 -56.69
N TYR A 431 -49.93 -7.28 -56.25
CA TYR A 431 -50.52 -6.08 -56.87
C TYR A 431 -50.07 -5.89 -58.33
N ILE A 432 -48.77 -6.08 -58.62
CA ILE A 432 -48.24 -6.05 -60.00
C ILE A 432 -48.88 -7.16 -60.86
N LYS A 433 -48.97 -8.40 -60.36
CA LYS A 433 -49.67 -9.50 -61.07
C LYS A 433 -51.15 -9.16 -61.33
N CYS A 434 -51.85 -8.56 -60.37
CA CYS A 434 -53.23 -8.14 -60.56
C CYS A 434 -53.36 -7.03 -61.62
N LEU A 435 -52.42 -6.07 -61.67
CA LEU A 435 -52.34 -5.08 -62.74
C LEU A 435 -52.09 -5.73 -64.11
N ASP A 436 -51.17 -6.70 -64.21
CA ASP A 436 -50.93 -7.45 -65.44
C ASP A 436 -52.14 -8.28 -65.88
N GLN A 437 -52.88 -8.88 -64.93
CA GLN A 437 -54.11 -9.65 -65.21
C GLN A 437 -55.29 -8.75 -65.63
N LEU A 438 -55.43 -7.57 -65.03
CA LEU A 438 -56.37 -6.54 -65.50
C LEU A 438 -55.96 -6.00 -66.88
N GLY A 439 -54.66 -5.86 -67.13
CA GLY A 439 -54.10 -5.54 -68.46
C GLY A 439 -54.36 -6.63 -69.51
N ALA A 440 -54.42 -7.90 -69.11
CA ALA A 440 -54.74 -9.01 -70.01
C ALA A 440 -56.19 -8.97 -70.55
N LEU A 441 -57.13 -8.35 -69.81
CA LEU A 441 -58.48 -8.05 -70.29
C LEU A 441 -58.58 -6.69 -71.03
N GLY A 442 -57.51 -5.89 -71.06
CA GLY A 442 -57.50 -4.55 -71.63
C GLY A 442 -56.35 -4.30 -72.61
N LYS A 443 -56.53 -4.67 -73.89
CA LYS A 443 -55.63 -4.28 -74.99
C LYS A 443 -55.68 -2.77 -75.28
N ILE A 444 -55.17 -1.93 -74.37
CA ILE A 444 -55.02 -0.49 -74.59
C ILE A 444 -53.56 -0.07 -74.38
N ARG A 445 -52.92 0.26 -75.50
CA ARG A 445 -51.67 1.03 -75.67
C ARG A 445 -50.51 0.78 -74.69
N ARG A 446 -49.42 0.26 -75.28
CA ARG A 446 -48.04 0.60 -74.88
C ARG A 446 -47.90 2.11 -74.62
N LYS A 447 -47.28 2.49 -73.50
CA LYS A 447 -46.27 3.54 -73.47
C LYS A 447 -45.05 3.02 -72.72
N SER A 448 -43.89 3.14 -73.36
CA SER A 448 -42.60 2.88 -72.75
C SER A 448 -42.26 3.96 -71.73
N ILE A 449 -41.80 3.56 -70.54
CA ILE A 449 -40.98 4.42 -69.68
C ILE A 449 -39.64 3.69 -69.49
N SER A 450 -38.63 4.16 -70.21
CA SER A 450 -37.25 3.68 -70.10
C SER A 450 -36.32 4.87 -70.30
N GLN A 451 -36.28 5.73 -69.28
CA GLN A 451 -35.29 6.75 -68.98
C GLN A 451 -35.49 7.10 -67.49
N THR A 452 -34.50 7.21 -66.60
CA THR A 452 -33.07 7.59 -66.71
C THR A 452 -32.85 8.98 -67.29
N GLN A 453 -33.06 10.02 -66.47
CA GLN A 453 -32.10 11.12 -66.37
C GLN A 453 -32.27 11.92 -65.07
N SER A 454 -31.21 12.63 -64.70
CA SER A 454 -31.06 13.45 -63.51
C SER A 454 -31.76 14.80 -63.62
N LEU A 455 -32.18 15.36 -62.49
CA LEU A 455 -32.37 16.80 -62.30
C LEU A 455 -31.61 17.25 -61.05
N ALA A 456 -30.89 18.36 -61.16
CA ALA A 456 -30.02 18.93 -60.13
C ALA A 456 -30.23 20.45 -60.00
N GLY A 457 -29.96 20.99 -58.81
CA GLY A 457 -30.18 22.38 -58.42
C GLY A 457 -30.93 22.42 -57.07
N SER A 458 -30.31 22.78 -55.93
CA SER A 458 -29.79 24.11 -55.53
C SER A 458 -30.92 25.08 -55.16
N LEU A 459 -31.01 25.71 -53.98
CA LEU A 459 -30.20 25.78 -52.73
C LEU A 459 -31.18 25.98 -51.54
N ASP A 460 -30.87 25.80 -50.25
CA ASP A 460 -29.63 25.48 -49.51
C ASP A 460 -29.99 24.54 -48.29
N ALA A 461 -29.43 24.47 -47.07
CA ALA A 461 -28.43 25.27 -46.34
C ALA A 461 -27.53 24.44 -45.38
N ASN A 462 -26.22 24.58 -45.55
CA ASN A 462 -25.17 24.72 -44.51
C ASN A 462 -25.26 23.93 -43.17
N ILE A 463 -24.70 22.72 -43.13
CA ILE A 463 -23.80 22.27 -42.03
C ILE A 463 -22.56 21.65 -42.67
N THR A 464 -21.37 21.94 -42.11
CA THR A 464 -20.07 21.56 -42.68
C THR A 464 -19.51 20.27 -42.08
N GLY A 465 -19.06 19.34 -42.94
CA GLY A 465 -18.33 18.13 -42.54
C GLY A 465 -18.06 17.22 -43.75
N LYS A 466 -16.79 16.91 -44.05
CA LYS A 466 -16.43 16.00 -45.14
C LYS A 466 -16.47 14.55 -44.68
N PRO A 467 -17.08 13.61 -45.42
CA PRO A 467 -16.69 12.22 -45.35
C PRO A 467 -15.36 12.04 -46.11
N GLN A 468 -14.29 11.69 -45.41
CA GLN A 468 -13.09 11.15 -46.06
C GLN A 468 -13.20 9.63 -46.22
N ALA A 469 -12.42 9.08 -47.15
CA ALA A 469 -12.45 7.67 -47.47
C ALA A 469 -12.07 6.81 -46.26
N LEU A 470 -12.71 5.66 -46.12
CA LEU A 470 -12.28 4.62 -45.21
C LEU A 470 -11.08 3.88 -45.84
N GLU A 471 -9.93 4.54 -45.86
CA GLU A 471 -8.66 3.85 -46.10
C GLU A 471 -8.44 2.84 -44.98
N ILE A 472 -8.04 1.62 -45.36
CA ILE A 472 -7.77 0.55 -44.41
C ILE A 472 -6.42 0.85 -43.76
N PHE A 473 -6.45 1.49 -42.60
CA PHE A 473 -5.32 1.55 -41.70
C PHE A 473 -5.26 0.25 -40.90
N ASP A 474 -4.16 -0.48 -41.03
CA ASP A 474 -3.75 -1.42 -39.99
C ASP A 474 -3.50 -0.62 -38.71
N SER A 475 -4.10 -1.07 -37.61
CA SER A 475 -3.90 -0.52 -36.27
C SER A 475 -3.71 -1.68 -35.30
N ASP A 476 -2.61 -2.41 -35.50
CA ASP A 476 -2.04 -3.32 -34.51
C ASP A 476 -1.52 -2.48 -33.31
N GLU A 477 -2.44 -2.02 -32.47
CA GLU A 477 -2.10 -1.61 -31.09
C GLU A 477 -2.22 -2.85 -30.20
N GLU A 478 -1.13 -3.61 -30.14
CA GLU A 478 -0.94 -4.66 -29.14
C GLU A 478 -0.76 -4.02 -27.76
N ASP A 479 -1.77 -4.08 -26.90
CA ASP A 479 -1.62 -3.88 -25.45
C ASP A 479 -0.84 -5.06 -24.83
N ASP A 480 0.42 -5.21 -25.23
CA ASP A 480 1.42 -6.07 -24.58
C ASP A 480 1.84 -5.42 -23.25
N ASP A 481 0.97 -5.56 -22.25
CA ASP A 481 1.29 -5.33 -20.83
C ASP A 481 2.17 -6.48 -20.28
N GLY A 482 3.19 -6.83 -21.06
CA GLY A 482 4.20 -7.81 -20.75
C GLY A 482 5.09 -7.32 -19.62
N ASP A 483 5.16 -8.12 -18.56
CA ASP A 483 5.95 -7.90 -17.33
C ASP A 483 7.41 -7.52 -17.67
N LYS A 484 7.69 -6.21 -17.79
CA LYS A 484 9.05 -5.67 -17.97
C LYS A 484 9.79 -5.78 -16.65
N VAL A 485 10.23 -7.01 -16.36
CA VAL A 485 11.19 -7.34 -15.30
C VAL A 485 12.45 -6.52 -15.54
N PHE A 486 12.55 -5.36 -14.89
CA PHE A 486 13.70 -4.47 -14.97
C PHE A 486 14.95 -5.27 -14.65
N SER A 487 15.85 -5.39 -15.63
CA SER A 487 17.11 -6.09 -15.41
C SER A 487 17.86 -5.40 -14.26
N ARG A 488 18.52 -6.21 -13.42
CA ARG A 488 19.30 -5.71 -12.27
C ARG A 488 20.33 -4.64 -12.68
N GLU A 489 20.79 -4.71 -13.92
CA GLU A 489 21.70 -3.76 -14.56
C GLU A 489 21.05 -2.39 -14.87
N ALA A 490 19.79 -2.36 -15.34
CA ALA A 490 19.05 -1.12 -15.53
C ALA A 490 18.81 -0.38 -14.21
N ILE A 491 18.46 -1.10 -13.15
CA ILE A 491 18.30 -0.55 -11.79
C ILE A 491 19.65 -0.04 -11.26
N MET A 492 20.74 -0.80 -11.42
CA MET A 492 22.07 -0.30 -11.03
C MET A 492 22.49 0.95 -11.83
N LYS A 493 22.05 1.10 -13.09
CA LYS A 493 22.37 2.28 -13.92
C LYS A 493 21.62 3.54 -13.46
N SER A 494 20.33 3.44 -13.10
CA SER A 494 19.59 4.59 -12.53
C SER A 494 20.09 4.96 -11.13
N VAL A 495 20.42 3.97 -10.29
CA VAL A 495 21.06 4.18 -8.99
C VAL A 495 22.44 4.86 -9.15
N LYS A 496 23.27 4.42 -10.11
CA LYS A 496 24.58 5.04 -10.34
C LYS A 496 24.46 6.50 -10.80
N ASN A 497 23.55 6.78 -11.74
CA ASN A 497 23.28 8.14 -12.19
C ASN A 497 22.79 9.05 -11.05
N THR A 498 21.96 8.53 -10.12
CA THR A 498 21.45 9.33 -8.99
C THR A 498 22.49 9.58 -7.89
N TYR A 499 23.51 8.71 -7.74
CA TYR A 499 24.68 9.03 -6.91
C TYR A 499 25.62 10.03 -7.59
N GLU A 500 25.86 9.91 -8.89
CA GLU A 500 26.73 10.83 -9.64
C GLU A 500 26.13 12.25 -9.71
N VAL A 501 24.81 12.39 -9.90
CA VAL A 501 24.11 13.69 -9.87
C VAL A 501 24.06 14.33 -8.48
N LYS A 502 24.13 13.55 -7.39
CA LYS A 502 24.11 14.08 -6.01
C LYS A 502 25.50 14.29 -5.39
N GLY A 503 26.59 14.08 -6.12
CA GLY A 503 27.96 14.35 -5.67
C GLY A 503 28.47 13.51 -4.49
N LEU A 504 27.71 12.51 -4.05
CA LEU A 504 28.00 11.70 -2.86
C LEU A 504 28.76 10.43 -3.23
N SER A 505 30.09 10.55 -3.34
CA SER A 505 30.99 9.40 -3.53
C SER A 505 30.96 8.47 -2.30
N PRO A 506 30.77 7.15 -2.45
CA PRO A 506 30.80 6.22 -1.32
C PRO A 506 32.17 6.18 -0.63
N LEU A 507 32.19 6.27 0.71
CA LEU A 507 33.42 6.09 1.48
C LEU A 507 33.98 4.68 1.25
N LYS A 508 35.20 4.60 0.72
CA LYS A 508 35.99 3.36 0.75
C LYS A 508 36.37 3.08 2.20
N ARG A 509 35.89 1.95 2.74
CA ARG A 509 36.42 1.40 4.00
C ARG A 509 37.91 1.09 3.84
N LYS A 510 38.68 1.48 4.85
CA LYS A 510 39.88 0.78 5.30
C LYS A 510 39.54 0.06 6.60
#